data_AF-A0A956C2C4-F1
#
_entry.id   AF-A0A956C2C4-F1
#
_cell.length_a   1.000
_cell.length_b   1.000
_cell.length_c   1.000
_cell.angle_alpha   90.00
_cell.angle_beta   90.00
_cell.angle_gamma   90.00
#
_symmetry.space_group_name_H-M   'P 1'
#
loop_
_entity.id
_entity.type
_entity.pdbx_description
1 polymer ?
#
loop_
_entity_poly.entity_id
_entity_poly.type
_entity_poly.pdbx_seq_one_letter_code
_entity_poly.pdbx_strand_id
1 'polypeptide(L)'
;MTVPHEEAVLRRVHRGLDVRDLESKLYAKLRDLPARLRKGTDTLAATTRIPVNDVVDEIGRFLEKARLPRRLAPQIEAAYKKEADASVFGVVQAVTLAAQGLPAEQRHELERAAGDYVAHSR
;
A
#
# COMPACT_ATOMS: atom_id res chain seq x y z
N MET A 1 30.99 1.77 22.45
CA MET A 1 30.24 0.71 21.76
C MET A 1 30.00 1.16 20.33
N THR A 2 30.77 0.61 19.39
CA THR A 2 30.64 0.87 17.96
C THR A 2 29.54 -0.02 17.40
N VAL A 3 28.43 0.57 16.97
CA VAL A 3 27.35 -0.13 16.28
C VAL A 3 27.92 -0.70 14.98
N PRO A 4 27.91 -2.02 14.76
CA PRO A 4 28.47 -2.58 13.53
C PRO A 4 27.54 -2.26 12.36
N HIS A 5 28.09 -1.49 11.42
CA HIS A 5 27.67 -1.21 10.05
C HIS A 5 26.41 -1.93 9.51
N GLU A 6 25.33 -1.17 9.32
CA GLU A 6 24.18 -1.54 8.48
C GLU A 6 24.61 -2.01 7.07
N GLU A 7 25.71 -1.45 6.54
CA GLU A 7 26.34 -1.88 5.28
C GLU A 7 26.78 -3.35 5.27
N ALA A 8 27.29 -3.87 6.40
CA ALA A 8 27.79 -5.23 6.47
C ALA A 8 26.66 -6.27 6.48
N VAL A 9 25.51 -5.90 7.06
CA VAL A 9 24.29 -6.73 7.06
C VAL A 9 23.66 -6.76 5.67
N LEU A 10 23.56 -5.61 5.00
CA LEU A 10 23.13 -5.53 3.60
C LEU A 10 24.05 -6.36 2.67
N ARG A 11 25.37 -6.25 2.81
CA ARG A 11 26.33 -7.06 2.02
C ARG A 11 26.21 -8.57 2.26
N ARG A 12 25.76 -9.01 3.43
CA ARG A 12 25.62 -10.44 3.76
C ARG A 12 24.36 -11.05 3.14
N VAL A 13 23.27 -10.29 3.04
CA VAL A 13 22.01 -10.72 2.40
C VAL A 13 22.11 -10.67 0.86
N HIS A 14 22.92 -9.76 0.31
CA HIS A 14 23.11 -9.59 -1.13
C HIS A 14 24.38 -10.25 -1.69
N ARG A 15 25.04 -11.12 -0.92
CA ARG A 15 26.25 -11.85 -1.32
C ARG A 15 25.89 -12.87 -2.41
N GLY A 16 25.91 -12.44 -3.67
CA GLY A 16 25.55 -13.25 -4.84
C GLY A 16 24.63 -12.57 -5.85
N LEU A 17 24.21 -11.32 -5.62
CA LEU A 17 23.53 -10.52 -6.65
C LEU A 17 24.59 -9.75 -7.44
N ASP A 18 24.85 -10.20 -8.67
CA ASP A 18 25.62 -9.40 -9.63
C ASP A 18 24.83 -8.11 -9.94
N VAL A 19 25.54 -6.99 -10.13
CA VAL A 19 24.96 -5.73 -10.57
C VAL A 19 24.21 -5.92 -11.89
N ARG A 20 24.74 -6.77 -12.78
CA ARG A 20 24.08 -7.14 -14.05
C ARG A 20 22.77 -7.90 -13.85
N ASP A 21 22.68 -8.74 -12.81
CA ASP A 21 21.43 -9.43 -12.47
C ASP A 21 20.39 -8.46 -11.90
N LEU A 22 20.84 -7.50 -11.10
CA LEU A 22 20.01 -6.40 -10.59
C LEU A 22 19.48 -5.53 -11.73
N GLU A 23 20.35 -5.12 -12.66
CA GLU A 23 19.98 -4.35 -13.86
C GLU A 23 18.98 -5.13 -14.71
N SER A 24 19.24 -6.41 -15.00
CA SER A 24 18.35 -7.25 -15.80
C SER A 24 16.97 -7.41 -15.15
N LYS A 25 16.93 -7.63 -13.83
CA LYS A 25 15.68 -7.68 -13.07
C LYS A 25 14.95 -6.35 -13.09
N LEU A 26 15.67 -5.23 -12.94
CA LEU A 26 15.11 -3.89 -12.97
C LEU A 26 14.50 -3.59 -14.35
N TYR A 27 15.23 -3.86 -15.43
CA TYR A 27 14.74 -3.68 -16.81
C TYR A 27 13.50 -4.53 -17.10
N ALA A 28 13.49 -5.79 -16.68
CA ALA A 28 12.32 -6.64 -16.84
C ALA A 28 11.09 -6.06 -16.09
N LYS A 29 11.28 -5.61 -14.85
CA LYS A 29 10.19 -5.00 -14.06
C LYS A 29 9.72 -3.66 -14.64
N LEU A 30 10.63 -2.85 -15.18
CA LEU A 30 10.32 -1.58 -15.83
C LEU A 30 9.58 -1.79 -17.15
N ARG A 31 9.95 -2.81 -17.94
CA ARG A 31 9.26 -3.15 -19.19
C ARG A 31 7.80 -3.52 -18.97
N ASP A 32 7.50 -4.25 -17.90
CA ASP A 32 6.13 -4.65 -17.56
C ASP A 32 5.34 -3.55 -16.84
N LEU A 33 6.02 -2.49 -16.39
CA LEU A 33 5.41 -1.44 -15.57
C LEU A 33 4.18 -0.78 -16.23
N PRO A 34 4.20 -0.39 -17.52
CA PRO A 34 3.02 0.23 -18.15
C PRO A 34 1.78 -0.68 -18.13
N ALA A 35 1.96 -1.97 -18.41
CA ALA A 35 0.87 -2.94 -18.39
C ALA A 35 0.32 -3.15 -16.97
N ARG A 36 1.21 -3.19 -15.97
CA ARG A 36 0.82 -3.31 -14.55
C ARG A 36 0.10 -2.06 -14.04
N LEU A 37 0.55 -0.87 -14.44
CA LEU A 37 -0.12 0.39 -14.13
C LEU A 37 -1.52 0.42 -14.74
N ARG A 38 -1.66 0.06 -16.02
CA ARG A 38 -2.97 -0.03 -16.68
C ARG A 38 -3.92 -0.99 -15.95
N LYS A 39 -3.44 -2.20 -15.64
CA LYS A 39 -4.22 -3.16 -14.85
C LYS A 39 -4.61 -2.59 -13.49
N GLY A 40 -3.70 -1.89 -12.81
CA GLY A 40 -3.96 -1.22 -11.55
C GLY A 40 -5.05 -0.15 -11.66
N THR A 41 -4.95 0.74 -12.65
CA THR A 41 -5.94 1.80 -12.89
C THR A 41 -7.31 1.23 -13.25
N ASP A 42 -7.36 0.19 -14.10
CA ASP A 42 -8.62 -0.48 -14.45
C ASP A 42 -9.26 -1.14 -13.21
N THR A 43 -8.43 -1.67 -12.32
CA THR A 43 -8.87 -2.26 -11.06
C THR A 43 -9.45 -1.21 -10.13
N LEU A 44 -8.76 -0.09 -9.93
CA LEU A 44 -9.24 1.03 -9.13
C LEU A 44 -10.52 1.63 -9.72
N ALA A 45 -10.58 1.80 -11.03
CA ALA A 45 -11.77 2.32 -11.72
C ALA A 45 -12.99 1.42 -11.48
N ALA A 46 -12.82 0.10 -11.47
CA ALA A 46 -13.92 -0.83 -11.16
C ALA A 46 -14.44 -0.67 -9.71
N THR A 47 -13.54 -0.39 -8.75
CA THR A 47 -13.91 -0.25 -7.34
C THR A 47 -14.73 1.00 -7.02
N THR A 48 -14.77 2.00 -7.90
CA THR A 48 -15.63 3.20 -7.73
C THR A 48 -17.12 2.87 -7.70
N ARG A 49 -17.52 1.73 -8.29
CA ARG A 49 -18.91 1.28 -8.39
C ARG A 49 -19.33 0.33 -7.26
N ILE A 50 -18.42 -0.04 -6.39
CA ILE A 50 -18.65 -1.04 -5.33
C ILE A 50 -18.93 -0.27 -4.04
N PRO A 51 -20.19 -0.22 -3.57
CA PRO A 51 -20.56 0.56 -2.41
C PRO A 51 -20.01 -0.08 -1.13
N VAL A 52 -19.66 0.77 -0.16
CA VAL A 52 -19.27 0.34 1.18
C VAL A 52 -20.38 0.70 2.16
N ASN A 53 -20.96 -0.31 2.80
CA ASN A 53 -22.10 -0.14 3.70
C ASN A 53 -21.68 0.29 5.11
N ASP A 54 -20.55 -0.22 5.60
CA ASP A 54 -19.99 0.12 6.91
C ASP A 54 -18.51 0.48 6.79
N VAL A 55 -18.26 1.78 6.68
CA VAL A 55 -16.92 2.33 6.50
C VAL A 55 -16.06 2.16 7.75
N VAL A 56 -16.67 2.25 8.93
CA VAL A 56 -15.93 2.14 10.20
C VAL A 56 -15.41 0.72 10.36
N ASP A 57 -16.25 -0.27 10.04
CA ASP A 57 -15.84 -1.67 10.05
C ASP A 57 -14.76 -1.96 9.01
N GLU A 58 -14.90 -1.45 7.77
CA GLU A 58 -13.87 -1.62 6.74
C GLU A 58 -12.51 -0.99 7.14
N ILE A 59 -12.52 0.23 7.69
CA ILE A 59 -11.30 0.87 8.20
C ILE A 59 -10.69 0.05 9.35
N GLY A 60 -11.53 -0.52 10.22
CA GLY A 60 -11.11 -1.42 11.28
C GLY A 60 -10.37 -2.64 10.74
N ARG A 61 -10.96 -3.31 9.74
CA ARG A 61 -10.36 -4.48 9.06
C ARG A 61 -9.03 -4.11 8.36
N PHE A 62 -8.94 -2.91 7.79
CA PHE A 62 -7.72 -2.39 7.20
C PHE A 62 -6.57 -2.27 8.18
N LEU A 63 -6.82 -1.62 9.32
CA LEU A 63 -5.81 -1.42 10.35
C LEU A 63 -5.37 -2.75 10.97
N GLU A 64 -6.30 -3.68 11.17
CA GLU A 64 -6.01 -5.02 11.66
C GLU A 64 -5.09 -5.80 10.70
N LYS A 65 -5.43 -5.80 9.40
CA LYS A 65 -4.62 -6.47 8.38
C LYS A 65 -3.22 -5.85 8.25
N ALA A 66 -3.11 -4.53 8.36
CA ALA A 66 -1.84 -3.80 8.37
C ALA A 66 -1.07 -3.91 9.70
N ARG A 67 -1.63 -4.58 10.73
CA ARG A 67 -1.09 -4.66 12.10
C ARG A 67 -0.80 -3.29 12.71
N LEU A 68 -1.66 -2.32 12.42
CA LEU A 68 -1.57 -0.94 12.89
C LEU A 68 -2.60 -0.65 13.97
N PRO A 69 -2.32 0.34 14.86
CA PRO A 69 -3.19 0.60 15.99
C PRO A 69 -4.49 1.27 15.55
N ARG A 70 -5.63 0.84 16.13
CA ARG A 70 -6.97 1.40 15.88
C ARG A 70 -7.09 2.91 16.16
N ARG A 71 -6.18 3.50 16.93
CA ARG A 71 -6.11 4.96 17.13
C ARG A 71 -5.90 5.76 15.84
N LEU A 72 -5.50 5.11 14.75
CA LEU A 72 -5.40 5.71 13.41
C LEU A 72 -6.74 5.72 12.65
N ALA A 73 -7.81 5.10 13.16
CA ALA A 73 -9.11 5.10 12.50
C ALA A 73 -9.72 6.51 12.34
N PRO A 74 -9.71 7.39 13.37
CA PRO A 74 -10.35 8.70 13.26
C PRO A 74 -9.77 9.59 12.14
N GLN A 75 -8.46 9.52 11.90
CA GLN A 75 -7.83 10.27 10.81
C GLN A 75 -8.23 9.73 9.42
N ILE A 76 -8.40 8.42 9.28
CA ILE A 76 -8.83 7.77 8.03
C ILE A 76 -10.31 8.08 7.79
N GLU A 77 -11.16 7.99 8.82
CA GLU A 77 -12.57 8.36 8.74
C GLU A 77 -12.75 9.84 8.37
N ALA A 78 -11.93 10.73 8.92
CA ALA A 78 -11.95 12.15 8.59
C ALA A 78 -11.51 12.42 7.14
N ALA A 79 -10.57 11.63 6.60
CA ALA A 79 -10.22 11.68 5.18
C ALA A 79 -11.36 11.16 4.31
N TYR A 80 -11.99 10.03 4.69
CA TYR A 80 -13.10 9.43 3.95
C TYR A 80 -14.33 10.35 3.86
N LYS A 81 -14.64 11.11 4.91
CA LYS A 81 -15.74 12.09 4.88
C LYS A 81 -15.58 13.18 3.81
N LYS A 82 -14.37 13.37 3.27
CA LYS A 82 -14.09 14.32 2.18
C LYS A 82 -14.19 13.68 0.79
N GLU A 83 -14.27 12.35 0.72
CA GLU A 83 -14.41 11.62 -0.54
C GLU A 83 -15.84 11.77 -1.07
N ALA A 84 -15.95 11.95 -2.39
CA ALA A 84 -17.24 12.09 -3.05
C ALA A 84 -17.98 10.74 -3.17
N ASP A 85 -17.22 9.64 -3.20
CA ASP A 85 -17.74 8.30 -3.50
C ASP A 85 -17.74 7.43 -2.25
N ALA A 86 -18.93 7.00 -1.83
CA ALA A 86 -19.11 6.03 -0.74
C ALA A 86 -18.79 4.59 -1.21
N SER A 87 -17.57 4.39 -1.72
CA SER A 87 -17.14 3.19 -2.42
C SER A 87 -15.85 2.61 -1.87
N VAL A 88 -15.52 1.39 -2.31
CA VAL A 88 -14.24 0.73 -2.05
C VAL A 88 -13.07 1.64 -2.47
N PHE A 89 -13.20 2.35 -3.58
CA PHE A 89 -12.21 3.33 -4.02
C PHE A 89 -12.05 4.47 -3.01
N GLY A 90 -13.15 5.04 -2.52
CA GLY A 90 -13.12 6.10 -1.51
C GLY A 90 -12.42 5.67 -0.22
N VAL A 91 -12.65 4.43 0.24
CA VAL A 91 -11.97 3.90 1.44
C VAL A 91 -10.46 3.81 1.20
N VAL A 92 -10.05 3.28 0.05
CA VAL A 92 -8.63 3.14 -0.32
C VAL A 92 -7.95 4.51 -0.44
N GLN A 93 -8.64 5.48 -1.04
CA GLN A 93 -8.14 6.84 -1.18
C GLN A 93 -7.95 7.50 0.20
N ALA A 94 -8.94 7.37 1.09
CA ALA A 94 -8.86 7.88 2.46
C ALA A 94 -7.71 7.26 3.26
N VAL A 95 -7.53 5.94 3.15
CA VAL A 95 -6.41 5.22 3.78
C VAL A 95 -5.08 5.71 3.24
N THR A 96 -4.96 5.86 1.92
CA THR A 96 -3.72 6.30 1.26
C THR A 96 -3.37 7.74 1.65
N LEU A 97 -4.37 8.64 1.70
CA LEU A 97 -4.19 10.02 2.14
C LEU A 97 -3.73 10.09 3.60
N ALA A 98 -4.37 9.33 4.50
CA ALA A 98 -3.96 9.27 5.90
C ALA A 98 -2.55 8.69 6.07
N ALA A 99 -2.14 7.75 5.22
CA ALA A 99 -0.83 7.12 5.25
C ALA A 99 0.31 8.10 4.90
N GLN A 100 0.04 9.21 4.22
CA GLN A 100 1.05 10.24 3.90
C GLN A 100 1.66 10.89 5.15
N GLY A 101 0.93 10.91 6.27
CA GLY A 101 1.42 11.44 7.54
C GLY A 101 2.22 10.45 8.38
N LEU A 102 2.42 9.21 7.90
CA LEU A 102 3.07 8.14 8.64
C LEU A 102 4.52 7.90 8.21
N PRO A 103 5.35 7.27 9.07
CA PRO A 103 6.66 6.79 8.68
C PRO A 103 6.60 5.83 7.49
N ALA A 104 7.67 5.79 6.67
CA ALA A 104 7.71 5.05 5.42
C ALA A 104 7.32 3.56 5.57
N GLU A 105 7.76 2.90 6.65
CA GLU A 105 7.41 1.49 6.92
C GLU A 105 5.92 1.29 7.17
N GLN A 106 5.30 2.14 8.00
CA GLN A 106 3.87 2.06 8.32
C GLN A 106 3.01 2.42 7.11
N ARG A 107 3.46 3.42 6.34
CA ARG A 107 2.83 3.78 5.07
C ARG A 107 2.85 2.60 4.09
N HIS A 108 3.99 1.93 3.95
CA HIS A 108 4.13 0.77 3.07
C HIS A 108 3.20 -0.38 3.46
N GLU A 109 3.05 -0.68 4.76
CA GLU A 109 2.11 -1.71 5.21
C GLU A 109 0.64 -1.33 4.96
N LEU A 110 0.27 -0.05 5.12
CA LEU A 110 -1.07 0.43 4.77
C LEU A 110 -1.35 0.37 3.27
N GLU A 111 -0.42 0.83 2.45
CA GLU A 111 -0.55 0.82 0.99
C GLU A 111 -0.60 -0.62 0.45
N ARG A 112 0.15 -1.54 1.06
CA ARG A 112 0.05 -2.97 0.76
C ARG A 112 -1.33 -3.52 1.14
N ALA A 113 -1.81 -3.23 2.34
CA ALA A 113 -3.14 -3.66 2.76
C ALA A 113 -4.24 -3.09 1.84
N ALA A 114 -4.11 -1.82 1.41
CA ALA A 114 -4.97 -1.14 0.44
C ALA A 114 -4.98 -1.85 -0.91
N GLY A 115 -3.80 -2.17 -1.45
CA GLY A 115 -3.68 -2.92 -2.69
C GLY A 115 -4.34 -4.30 -2.62
N ASP A 116 -4.16 -5.02 -1.50
CA ASP A 116 -4.82 -6.30 -1.32
C ASP A 116 -6.33 -6.17 -1.21
N TYR A 117 -6.84 -5.19 -0.46
CA TYR A 117 -8.28 -4.98 -0.31
C TYR A 117 -8.94 -4.78 -1.67
N VAL A 118 -8.41 -3.86 -2.49
CA VAL A 118 -8.86 -3.62 -3.87
C VAL A 118 -8.87 -4.90 -4.71
N ALA A 119 -7.87 -5.77 -4.54
CA ALA A 119 -7.78 -7.03 -5.29
C ALA A 119 -8.86 -8.06 -4.89
N HIS A 120 -9.38 -7.98 -3.66
CA HIS A 120 -10.37 -8.93 -3.10
C HIS A 120 -11.80 -8.36 -3.03
N SER A 121 -12.00 -7.06 -3.25
CA SER A 121 -13.34 -6.43 -3.27
C SER A 121 -14.12 -6.66 -4.58
N ARG A 122 -13.70 -7.60 -5.44
CA ARG A 122 -14.28 -7.85 -6.77
C ARG A 122 -15.31 -8.96 -6.78
#